data_AF-A0ABD5DL55-F1
#
_entry.id   AF-A0ABD5DL55-F1
#
_cell.length_a   1.000
_cell.length_b   1.000
_cell.length_c   1.000
_cell.angle_alpha   90.00
_cell.angle_beta   90.00
_cell.angle_gamma   90.00
#
_symmetry.space_group_name_H-M   'P 1'
#
loop_
_entity.id
_entity.type
_entity.pdbx_description
1 polymer ?
#
loop_
_entity_poly.entity_id
_entity_poly.type
_entity_poly.pdbx_seq_one_letter_code
_entity_poly.pdbx_strand_id
1 'polypeptide(L)'
;MNTDVVELKTINEVGLPLDPETFSRVILDFLGRKENLSYKSHDNFIINLEDISQFNHILNSKISYQKNIILEHFSINFGYSDGTFREINGSEALSKFLETRSIDTTSINLNWKIIIKFDHSPTIETQEIDLLFISSIEKKINDEDFSYIELSINHTNQSWALDILSAFKDKINEIAIKPSILKEKYNKITDNLFFATIVPMFFIVLGLGLTIPVAQNETQRLRQDLVQYNLKQNYKDDLSKVVGLLNITTLERSELKELGTKNKEIEKIIEKNLKNVALHLTLIVLLFIIPFVVRKYIKYSINYFNHKSFILVNNYSQRKLQKYKDDKSKITYIGFTVFVTSITFSILASVIFKVLDALVF
;
A
#
# COMPACT_ATOMS: atom_id res chain seq x y z
N MET A 1 80.14 2.25 -29.86
CA MET A 1 79.20 3.39 -29.86
C MET A 1 77.81 2.81 -29.87
N ASN A 2 76.98 3.29 -28.93
CA ASN A 2 75.72 2.71 -28.43
C ASN A 2 74.75 2.19 -29.48
N THR A 3 74.34 0.94 -29.31
CA THR A 3 72.96 0.51 -29.59
C THR A 3 72.17 0.68 -28.31
N ASP A 4 71.30 1.68 -28.29
CA ASP A 4 70.34 1.91 -27.22
C ASP A 4 69.37 0.73 -27.15
N VAL A 5 69.48 -0.05 -26.08
CA VAL A 5 68.49 -1.06 -25.71
C VAL A 5 67.35 -0.32 -25.02
N VAL A 6 66.21 -0.25 -25.71
CA VAL A 6 64.96 0.18 -25.11
C VAL A 6 64.51 -0.91 -24.14
N GLU A 7 64.67 -0.67 -22.83
CA GLU A 7 64.06 -1.49 -21.79
C GLU A 7 62.54 -1.42 -21.90
N LEU A 8 61.93 -2.48 -22.43
CA LEU A 8 60.51 -2.74 -22.28
C LEU A 8 60.25 -3.06 -20.80
N LYS A 9 59.61 -2.11 -20.10
CA LYS A 9 59.02 -2.34 -18.78
C LYS A 9 58.12 -3.56 -18.86
N THR A 10 58.58 -4.66 -18.26
CA THR A 10 57.82 -5.89 -18.06
C THR A 10 56.58 -5.58 -17.22
N ILE A 11 55.42 -5.63 -17.86
CA ILE A 11 54.15 -5.85 -17.18
C ILE A 11 54.28 -7.24 -16.56
N ASN A 12 54.23 -7.34 -15.23
CA ASN A 12 54.22 -8.62 -14.53
C ASN A 12 52.90 -9.34 -14.84
N GLU A 13 52.82 -9.98 -15.99
CA GLU A 13 51.91 -11.08 -16.22
C GLU A 13 52.32 -12.20 -15.26
N VAL A 14 51.51 -12.43 -14.23
CA VAL A 14 51.61 -13.63 -13.40
C VAL A 14 51.10 -14.79 -14.26
N GLY A 15 51.93 -15.24 -15.20
CA GLY A 15 51.71 -16.51 -15.89
C GLY A 15 51.92 -17.61 -14.87
N LEU A 16 50.85 -18.28 -14.43
CA LEU A 16 50.97 -19.53 -13.69
C LEU A 16 51.56 -20.57 -14.67
N PRO A 17 52.77 -21.10 -14.46
CA PRO A 17 53.28 -22.18 -15.28
C PRO A 17 52.49 -23.44 -14.93
N LEU A 18 51.46 -23.74 -15.72
CA LEU A 18 50.71 -24.98 -15.62
C LEU A 18 51.29 -25.96 -16.63
N ASP A 19 51.65 -27.16 -16.18
CA ASP A 19 51.99 -28.23 -17.10
C ASP A 19 50.76 -28.60 -17.97
N PRO A 20 50.96 -29.18 -19.16
CA PRO A 20 49.87 -29.46 -20.09
C PRO A 20 48.76 -30.35 -19.53
N GLU A 21 49.07 -31.28 -18.60
CA GLU A 21 48.05 -32.12 -17.96
C GLU A 21 47.21 -31.30 -16.97
N THR A 22 47.85 -30.45 -16.17
CA THR A 22 47.15 -29.55 -15.25
C THR A 22 46.31 -28.53 -16.02
N PHE A 23 46.80 -27.97 -17.13
CA PHE A 23 46.02 -27.06 -17.97
C PHE A 23 44.81 -27.77 -18.59
N SER A 24 45.00 -28.98 -19.15
CA SER A 24 43.91 -29.77 -19.73
C SER A 24 42.86 -30.14 -18.69
N ARG A 25 43.28 -30.45 -17.46
CA ARG A 25 42.39 -30.68 -16.32
C ARG A 25 41.61 -29.41 -15.95
N VAL A 26 42.28 -28.26 -15.84
CA VAL A 26 41.62 -26.96 -15.59
C VAL A 26 40.58 -26.64 -16.66
N ILE A 27 40.85 -26.91 -17.95
CA ILE A 27 39.87 -26.73 -19.04
C ILE A 27 38.69 -27.71 -18.89
N LEU A 28 38.95 -28.96 -18.53
CA LEU A 28 37.91 -29.98 -18.31
C LEU A 28 37.06 -29.69 -17.07
N ASP A 29 37.63 -29.12 -16.02
CA ASP A 29 36.92 -28.66 -14.81
C ASP A 29 36.13 -27.38 -15.09
N PHE A 30 36.66 -26.50 -15.96
CA PHE A 30 35.91 -25.38 -16.53
C PHE A 30 34.64 -25.85 -17.26
N LEU A 31 34.72 -27.02 -17.90
CA LEU A 31 33.63 -27.70 -18.61
C LEU A 31 32.85 -28.68 -17.70
N GLY A 32 33.24 -28.81 -16.43
CA GLY A 32 32.57 -29.66 -15.44
C GLY A 32 31.12 -29.25 -15.22
N ARG A 33 30.30 -30.14 -14.66
CA ARG A 33 28.85 -29.93 -14.48
C ARG A 33 28.60 -28.85 -13.42
N LYS A 34 28.63 -27.59 -13.83
CA LYS A 34 28.18 -26.45 -13.03
C LYS A 34 26.71 -26.65 -12.68
N GLU A 35 26.40 -26.68 -11.40
CA GLU A 35 25.03 -26.65 -10.90
C GLU A 35 24.62 -25.18 -10.71
N ASN A 36 23.33 -24.88 -10.88
CA ASN A 36 22.81 -23.53 -10.66
C ASN A 36 21.93 -23.51 -9.42
N LEU A 37 22.25 -22.61 -8.51
CA LEU A 37 21.44 -22.27 -7.35
C LEU A 37 20.81 -20.90 -7.58
N SER A 38 19.48 -20.85 -7.67
CA SER A 38 18.76 -19.59 -7.90
C SER A 38 17.85 -19.21 -6.73
N TYR A 39 17.72 -17.90 -6.51
CA TYR A 39 16.76 -17.31 -5.59
C TYR A 39 16.08 -16.13 -6.27
N LYS A 40 14.75 -16.09 -6.14
CA LYS A 40 13.90 -15.05 -6.72
C LYS A 40 13.06 -14.43 -5.62
N SER A 41 13.02 -13.10 -5.57
CA SER A 41 12.10 -12.35 -4.72
C SER A 41 11.35 -11.31 -5.54
N HIS A 42 10.09 -11.09 -5.19
CA HIS A 42 9.23 -10.04 -5.75
C HIS A 42 9.00 -8.90 -4.75
N ASP A 43 9.82 -8.85 -3.70
CA ASP A 43 9.74 -7.79 -2.71
C ASP A 43 10.17 -6.45 -3.32
N ASN A 44 9.51 -5.38 -2.89
CA ASN A 44 10.00 -4.06 -3.23
C ASN A 44 11.28 -3.78 -2.44
N PHE A 45 12.18 -2.98 -2.99
CA PHE A 45 13.47 -2.69 -2.37
C PHE A 45 13.85 -1.21 -2.55
N ILE A 46 14.70 -0.73 -1.65
CA ILE A 46 15.42 0.53 -1.83
C ILE A 46 16.89 0.19 -1.74
N ILE A 47 17.60 0.29 -2.85
CA ILE A 47 19.03 0.00 -2.92
C ILE A 47 19.80 1.27 -3.27
N ASN A 48 20.91 1.52 -2.59
CA ASN A 48 21.83 2.61 -2.89
C ASN A 48 23.22 2.07 -3.26
N LEU A 49 24.15 2.97 -3.63
CA LEU A 49 25.52 2.57 -3.99
C LEU A 49 26.30 1.92 -2.83
N GLU A 50 26.01 2.32 -1.59
CA GLU A 50 26.63 1.75 -0.40
C GLU A 50 26.17 0.29 -0.20
N ASP A 51 24.89 -0.01 -0.38
CA ASP A 51 24.35 -1.38 -0.34
C ASP A 51 24.99 -2.26 -1.40
N ILE A 52 25.21 -1.74 -2.61
CA ILE A 52 25.92 -2.45 -3.69
C ILE A 52 27.36 -2.76 -3.28
N SER A 53 28.06 -1.79 -2.69
CA SER A 53 29.41 -1.98 -2.15
C SER A 53 29.42 -3.07 -1.07
N GLN A 54 28.40 -3.11 -0.22
CA GLN A 54 28.27 -4.10 0.85
C GLN A 54 28.12 -5.53 0.33
N PHE A 55 27.39 -5.77 -0.78
CA PHE A 55 27.38 -7.11 -1.41
C PHE A 55 28.78 -7.59 -1.78
N ASN A 56 29.57 -6.69 -2.39
CA ASN A 56 30.94 -6.99 -2.74
C ASN A 56 31.82 -7.19 -1.49
N HIS A 57 31.61 -6.42 -0.41
CA HIS A 57 32.31 -6.63 0.86
C HIS A 57 31.95 -7.96 1.54
N ILE A 58 30.68 -8.37 1.52
CA ILE A 58 30.22 -9.66 2.05
C ILE A 58 30.92 -10.80 1.33
N LEU A 59 30.92 -10.76 -0.01
CA LEU A 59 31.57 -11.78 -0.83
C LEU A 59 33.08 -11.81 -0.57
N ASN A 60 33.76 -10.66 -0.60
CA ASN A 60 35.20 -10.58 -0.34
C ASN A 60 35.56 -11.07 1.07
N SER A 61 34.73 -10.78 2.07
CA SER A 61 34.94 -11.27 3.44
C SER A 61 34.87 -12.79 3.47
N LYS A 62 33.85 -13.40 2.86
CA LYS A 62 33.69 -14.87 2.78
C LYS A 62 34.83 -15.53 2.01
N ILE A 63 35.28 -14.89 0.92
CA ILE A 63 36.39 -15.35 0.10
C ILE A 63 37.73 -15.27 0.86
N SER A 64 37.98 -14.18 1.58
CA SER A 64 39.26 -13.93 2.26
C SER A 64 39.61 -14.93 3.36
N TYR A 65 38.61 -15.61 3.96
CA TYR A 65 38.84 -16.68 4.92
C TYR A 65 39.35 -17.97 4.27
N GLN A 66 39.24 -18.11 2.95
CA GLN A 66 39.71 -19.26 2.20
C GLN A 66 41.05 -18.92 1.55
N LYS A 67 42.13 -19.57 1.99
CA LYS A 67 43.53 -19.18 1.68
C LYS A 67 43.93 -19.25 0.20
N ASN A 68 43.06 -19.78 -0.68
CA ASN A 68 43.37 -20.15 -2.06
C ASN A 68 42.30 -19.66 -3.08
N ILE A 69 41.80 -18.44 -2.93
CA ILE A 69 40.84 -17.83 -3.87
C ILE A 69 41.45 -16.63 -4.60
N ILE A 70 41.19 -16.57 -5.90
CA ILE A 70 41.43 -15.39 -6.75
C ILE A 70 40.06 -14.90 -7.24
N LEU A 71 39.63 -13.72 -6.77
CA LEU A 71 38.53 -13.00 -7.42
C LEU A 71 39.06 -12.49 -8.77
N GLU A 72 38.54 -13.03 -9.86
CA GLU A 72 39.01 -12.70 -11.21
C GLU A 72 38.37 -11.42 -11.72
N HIS A 73 37.06 -11.28 -11.50
CA HIS A 73 36.30 -10.19 -12.07
C HIS A 73 35.07 -9.81 -11.24
N PHE A 74 34.84 -8.52 -11.09
CA PHE A 74 33.61 -7.95 -10.57
C PHE A 74 33.16 -6.85 -11.53
N SER A 75 31.94 -6.94 -12.05
CA SER A 75 31.34 -5.88 -12.86
C SER A 75 29.93 -5.56 -12.41
N ILE A 76 29.51 -4.34 -12.74
CA ILE A 76 28.20 -3.81 -12.41
C ILE A 76 27.64 -3.15 -13.66
N ASN A 77 26.48 -3.61 -14.11
CA ASN A 77 25.77 -3.03 -15.24
C ASN A 77 24.51 -2.30 -14.77
N PHE A 78 24.46 -1.00 -15.00
CA PHE A 78 23.31 -0.15 -14.73
C PHE A 78 22.45 0.02 -15.98
N GLY A 79 21.19 -0.38 -15.93
CA GLY A 79 20.19 -0.11 -16.96
C GLY A 79 19.36 1.13 -16.63
N TYR A 80 19.09 1.96 -17.64
CA TYR A 80 18.35 3.22 -17.48
C TYR A 80 17.04 3.23 -18.26
N SER A 81 16.13 4.13 -17.88
CA SER A 81 14.80 4.25 -18.50
C SER A 81 14.81 4.72 -19.97
N ASP A 82 15.91 5.29 -20.45
CA ASP A 82 16.11 5.63 -21.88
C ASP A 82 16.58 4.42 -22.72
N GLY A 83 16.70 3.24 -22.10
CA GLY A 83 17.20 2.03 -22.75
C GLY A 83 18.71 1.96 -22.84
N THR A 84 19.45 2.91 -22.27
CA THR A 84 20.93 2.85 -22.23
C THR A 84 21.42 1.99 -21.07
N PHE A 85 22.65 1.49 -21.21
CA PHE A 85 23.33 0.68 -20.20
C PHE A 85 24.72 1.27 -19.92
N ARG A 86 25.18 1.16 -18.68
CA ARG A 86 26.53 1.56 -18.28
C ARG A 86 27.15 0.49 -17.40
N GLU A 87 28.24 -0.07 -17.87
CA GLU A 87 29.04 -1.03 -17.13
C GLU A 87 30.20 -0.34 -16.40
N ILE A 88 30.46 -0.76 -15.17
CA ILE A 88 31.67 -0.43 -14.42
C ILE A 88 32.34 -1.71 -13.95
N ASN A 89 33.67 -1.71 -13.98
CA ASN A 89 34.49 -2.86 -13.62
C ASN A 89 35.26 -2.55 -12.33
N GLY A 90 35.13 -3.45 -11.36
CA GLY A 90 35.80 -3.37 -10.07
C GLY A 90 35.11 -2.46 -9.04
N SER A 91 35.40 -2.73 -7.77
CA SER A 91 34.84 -1.98 -6.64
C SER A 91 35.39 -0.56 -6.53
N GLU A 92 36.61 -0.32 -7.00
CA GLU A 92 37.19 1.03 -7.01
C GLU A 92 36.40 1.96 -7.94
N ALA A 93 35.98 1.46 -9.11
CA ALA A 93 35.16 2.23 -10.04
C ALA A 93 33.80 2.59 -9.46
N LEU A 94 33.21 1.71 -8.63
CA LEU A 94 31.95 1.98 -7.92
C LEU A 94 32.09 3.16 -6.96
N SER A 95 33.18 3.26 -6.22
CA SER A 95 33.41 4.38 -5.28
C SER A 95 33.49 5.75 -5.96
N LYS A 96 33.95 5.77 -7.22
CA LYS A 96 34.08 6.97 -8.07
C LYS A 96 32.87 7.16 -8.98
N PHE A 97 31.90 6.25 -8.92
CA PHE A 97 30.78 6.26 -9.83
C PHE A 97 29.82 7.41 -9.49
N LEU A 98 29.62 8.27 -10.48
CA LEU A 98 28.64 9.34 -10.40
C LEU A 98 27.82 9.33 -11.68
N GLU A 99 26.51 9.19 -11.53
CA GLU A 99 25.54 9.43 -12.59
C GLU A 99 24.97 10.83 -12.43
N THR A 100 25.31 11.71 -13.38
CA THR A 100 24.94 13.12 -13.38
C THR A 100 23.66 13.39 -14.14
N ARG A 101 23.24 12.46 -15.02
CA ARG A 101 21.99 12.57 -15.77
C ARG A 101 20.79 12.44 -14.83
N SER A 102 19.76 13.22 -15.11
CA SER A 102 18.47 13.14 -14.41
C SER A 102 17.61 12.03 -15.02
N ILE A 103 18.04 10.78 -14.84
CA ILE A 103 17.43 9.59 -15.44
C ILE A 103 17.16 8.53 -14.38
N ASP A 104 16.11 7.72 -14.57
CA ASP A 104 15.81 6.60 -13.67
C ASP A 104 16.68 5.38 -14.00
N THR A 105 17.25 4.77 -12.97
CA THR A 105 17.90 3.46 -13.09
C THR A 105 16.84 2.38 -12.91
N THR A 106 16.59 1.62 -13.97
CA THR A 106 15.55 0.58 -14.02
C THR A 106 16.08 -0.78 -13.60
N SER A 107 17.37 -1.04 -13.80
CA SER A 107 18.00 -2.28 -13.38
C SER A 107 19.44 -2.12 -12.95
N ILE A 108 19.90 -3.03 -12.11
CA ILE A 108 21.31 -3.23 -11.77
C ILE A 108 21.60 -4.72 -11.86
N ASN A 109 22.61 -5.10 -12.63
CA ASN A 109 23.16 -6.45 -12.59
C ASN A 109 24.57 -6.41 -12.00
N LEU A 110 24.79 -7.17 -10.93
CA LEU A 110 26.09 -7.37 -10.32
C LEU A 110 26.59 -8.76 -10.74
N ASN A 111 27.74 -8.80 -11.40
CA ASN A 111 28.36 -10.04 -11.85
C ASN A 111 29.70 -10.24 -11.14
N TRP A 112 29.87 -11.40 -10.52
CA TRP A 112 31.16 -11.83 -9.97
C TRP A 112 31.59 -13.12 -10.64
N LYS A 113 32.86 -13.16 -11.07
CA LYS A 113 33.53 -14.35 -11.55
C LYS A 113 34.70 -14.67 -10.63
N ILE A 114 34.68 -15.85 -10.03
CA ILE A 114 35.58 -16.24 -8.96
C ILE A 114 36.27 -17.54 -9.35
N ILE A 115 37.58 -17.59 -9.16
CA ILE A 115 38.38 -18.79 -9.35
C ILE A 115 38.85 -19.26 -7.97
N ILE A 116 38.45 -20.46 -7.57
CA ILE A 116 38.73 -21.03 -6.25
C ILE A 116 39.48 -22.34 -6.42
N LYS A 117 40.55 -22.53 -5.66
CA LYS A 117 41.13 -23.86 -5.43
C LYS A 117 40.75 -24.32 -4.03
N PHE A 118 39.81 -25.25 -3.92
CA PHE A 118 39.42 -25.80 -2.63
C PHE A 118 40.50 -26.75 -2.11
N ASP A 119 40.79 -26.73 -0.80
CA ASP A 119 41.85 -27.55 -0.19
C ASP A 119 41.64 -29.07 -0.36
N HIS A 120 40.39 -29.49 -0.54
CA HIS A 120 40.00 -30.89 -0.74
C HIS A 120 39.81 -31.27 -2.21
N SER A 121 39.96 -30.31 -3.13
CA SER A 121 39.78 -30.52 -4.56
C SER A 121 41.13 -30.40 -5.26
N PRO A 122 41.56 -31.40 -6.05
CA PRO A 122 42.78 -31.30 -6.84
C PRO A 122 42.63 -30.32 -8.01
N THR A 123 41.43 -29.79 -8.24
CA THR A 123 41.04 -29.01 -9.40
C THR A 123 40.77 -27.55 -9.04
N ILE A 124 40.92 -26.68 -10.05
CA ILE A 124 40.55 -25.26 -9.93
C ILE A 124 39.12 -25.13 -10.39
N GLU A 125 38.30 -24.47 -9.59
CA GLU A 125 36.86 -24.40 -9.76
C GLU A 125 36.43 -22.95 -10.03
N THR A 126 35.57 -22.74 -11.03
CA THR A 126 35.05 -21.42 -11.39
C THR A 126 33.62 -21.26 -10.90
N GLN A 127 33.38 -20.22 -10.12
CA GLN A 127 32.05 -19.82 -9.65
C GLN A 127 31.63 -18.52 -10.33
N GLU A 128 30.37 -18.42 -10.71
CA GLU A 128 29.77 -17.19 -11.23
C GLU A 128 28.56 -16.85 -10.38
N ILE A 129 28.48 -15.59 -9.94
CA ILE A 129 27.35 -15.05 -9.20
C ILE A 129 26.76 -13.90 -10.01
N ASP A 130 25.47 -13.98 -10.28
CA ASP A 130 24.68 -12.93 -10.90
C ASP A 130 23.61 -12.47 -9.92
N LEU A 131 23.61 -11.18 -9.60
CA LEU A 131 22.58 -10.56 -8.78
C LEU A 131 21.93 -9.41 -9.54
N LEU A 132 20.70 -9.67 -10.00
CA LEU A 132 19.90 -8.77 -10.79
C LEU A 132 18.81 -8.12 -9.93
N PHE A 133 18.76 -6.80 -9.95
CA PHE A 133 17.68 -5.98 -9.44
C PHE A 133 16.93 -5.35 -10.61
N ILE A 134 15.62 -5.53 -10.67
CA ILE A 134 14.73 -4.84 -11.61
C ILE A 134 13.71 -4.02 -10.82
N SER A 135 13.64 -2.74 -11.14
CA SER A 135 12.84 -1.76 -10.44
C SER A 135 11.60 -1.35 -11.23
N SER A 136 10.42 -1.41 -10.61
CA SER A 136 9.12 -1.08 -11.21
C SER A 136 8.74 0.40 -11.05
N ILE A 137 9.64 1.33 -11.37
CA ILE A 137 9.48 2.78 -11.07
C ILE A 137 8.30 3.42 -11.84
N GLU A 138 7.96 2.96 -13.04
CA GLU A 138 7.12 3.73 -13.99
C GLU A 138 5.82 3.07 -14.51
N LYS A 139 5.36 1.91 -14.02
CA LYS A 139 4.21 1.23 -14.65
C LYS A 139 2.84 1.50 -14.01
N LYS A 140 1.81 1.50 -14.88
CA LYS A 140 0.39 1.70 -14.56
C LYS A 140 -0.21 0.46 -13.90
N ILE A 141 -1.27 0.73 -13.13
CA ILE A 141 -2.06 -0.11 -12.19
C ILE A 141 -2.53 -1.48 -12.74
N ASN A 142 -2.31 -1.81 -14.02
CA ASN A 142 -2.94 -2.94 -14.72
C ASN A 142 -2.00 -4.06 -15.21
N ASP A 143 -0.67 -3.89 -15.17
CA ASP A 143 0.27 -4.99 -15.46
C ASP A 143 0.87 -5.50 -14.15
N GLU A 144 0.83 -6.82 -13.94
CA GLU A 144 1.44 -7.55 -12.82
C GLU A 144 2.97 -7.58 -12.90
N ASP A 145 3.60 -6.46 -13.24
CA ASP A 145 5.06 -6.32 -13.29
C ASP A 145 5.56 -5.85 -11.93
N PHE A 146 5.90 -6.81 -11.10
CA PHE A 146 6.49 -6.58 -9.78
C PHE A 146 7.96 -6.16 -9.91
N SER A 147 8.44 -5.45 -8.90
CA SER A 147 9.88 -5.39 -8.66
C SER A 147 10.41 -6.80 -8.49
N TYR A 148 11.60 -7.06 -9.02
CA TYR A 148 12.11 -8.41 -9.12
C TYR A 148 13.60 -8.43 -8.77
N ILE A 149 13.97 -9.37 -7.90
CA ILE A 149 15.33 -9.63 -7.49
C ILE A 149 15.64 -11.07 -7.85
N GLU A 150 16.70 -11.29 -8.61
CA GLU A 150 17.18 -12.62 -8.97
C GLU A 150 18.65 -12.76 -8.61
N LEU A 151 18.94 -13.77 -7.80
CA LEU A 151 20.29 -14.20 -7.49
C LEU A 151 20.49 -15.57 -8.14
N SER A 152 21.47 -15.69 -9.02
CA SER A 152 21.89 -16.94 -9.64
C SER A 152 23.33 -17.21 -9.26
N ILE A 153 23.62 -18.43 -8.81
CA ILE A 153 24.97 -18.86 -8.43
C ILE A 153 25.28 -20.14 -9.21
N ASN A 154 26.05 -19.99 -10.28
CA ASN A 154 26.60 -21.12 -11.00
C ASN A 154 27.84 -21.60 -10.24
N HIS A 155 27.76 -22.82 -9.76
CA HIS A 155 28.75 -23.34 -8.84
C HIS A 155 29.16 -24.77 -9.13
N THR A 156 30.33 -25.12 -8.61
CA THR A 156 30.83 -26.49 -8.56
C THR A 156 30.85 -27.03 -7.12
N ASN A 157 30.82 -26.14 -6.11
CA ASN A 157 30.76 -26.50 -4.70
C ASN A 157 29.45 -26.02 -4.04
N GLN A 158 28.55 -26.98 -3.75
CA GLN A 158 27.21 -26.69 -3.21
C GLN A 158 27.23 -26.04 -1.82
N SER A 159 28.12 -26.49 -0.93
CA SER A 159 28.21 -25.97 0.44
C SER A 159 28.62 -24.50 0.45
N TRP A 160 29.62 -24.16 -0.37
CA TRP A 160 30.04 -22.78 -0.58
C TRP A 160 28.91 -21.92 -1.19
N ALA A 161 28.23 -22.43 -2.22
CA ALA A 161 27.14 -21.71 -2.86
C ALA A 161 25.97 -21.43 -1.90
N LEU A 162 25.63 -22.37 -1.01
CA LEU A 162 24.59 -22.19 0.01
C LEU A 162 24.96 -21.12 1.05
N ASP A 163 26.22 -21.04 1.47
CA ASP A 163 26.68 -20.01 2.42
C ASP A 163 26.61 -18.61 1.80
N ILE A 164 27.07 -18.45 0.55
CA ILE A 164 26.96 -17.19 -0.20
C ILE A 164 25.49 -16.83 -0.42
N LEU A 165 24.65 -17.80 -0.81
CA LEU A 165 23.22 -17.58 -0.99
C LEU A 165 22.58 -17.07 0.31
N SER A 166 22.90 -17.65 1.46
CA SER A 166 22.36 -17.22 2.74
C SER A 166 22.78 -15.79 3.07
N ALA A 167 24.06 -15.46 2.92
CA ALA A 167 24.57 -14.13 3.22
C ALA A 167 23.96 -13.05 2.31
N PHE A 168 23.78 -13.36 1.02
CA PHE A 168 23.15 -12.44 0.07
C PHE A 168 21.65 -12.30 0.35
N LYS A 169 20.95 -13.38 0.71
CA LYS A 169 19.55 -13.33 1.12
C LYS A 169 19.35 -12.44 2.34
N ASP A 170 20.21 -12.53 3.34
CA ASP A 170 20.13 -11.68 4.53
C ASP A 170 20.28 -10.19 4.16
N LYS A 171 21.23 -9.86 3.28
CA LYS A 171 21.40 -8.49 2.79
C LYS A 171 20.22 -8.03 1.92
N ILE A 172 19.68 -8.90 1.06
CA ILE A 172 18.48 -8.63 0.26
C ILE A 172 17.28 -8.33 1.18
N ASN A 173 17.09 -9.10 2.25
CA ASN A 173 16.03 -8.89 3.23
C ASN A 173 16.17 -7.58 4.02
N GLU A 174 17.39 -7.07 4.18
CA GLU A 174 17.67 -5.78 4.81
C GLU A 174 17.21 -4.60 3.92
N ILE A 175 17.52 -4.66 2.62
CA ILE A 175 17.15 -3.62 1.64
C ILE A 175 15.69 -3.72 1.16
N ALA A 176 15.04 -4.86 1.43
CA ALA A 176 13.65 -5.08 1.11
C ALA A 176 12.73 -4.19 1.97
N ILE A 177 11.78 -3.51 1.32
CA ILE A 177 10.74 -2.74 1.97
C ILE A 177 9.74 -3.72 2.58
N LYS A 178 9.83 -3.90 3.89
CA LYS A 178 8.85 -4.70 4.63
C LYS A 178 7.43 -4.16 4.40
N PRO A 179 6.45 -5.05 4.18
CA PRO A 179 5.07 -4.61 4.04
C PRO A 179 4.66 -3.85 5.31
N SER A 180 3.96 -2.73 5.15
CA SER A 180 3.46 -1.99 6.30
C SER A 180 2.56 -2.92 7.15
N ILE A 181 2.66 -2.83 8.47
CA ILE A 181 1.77 -3.55 9.42
C ILE A 181 0.30 -3.32 9.07
N LEU A 182 -0.01 -2.15 8.50
CA LEU A 182 -1.34 -1.79 7.99
C LEU A 182 -1.76 -2.64 6.79
N LYS A 183 -0.86 -3.05 5.89
CA LYS A 183 -1.15 -3.96 4.77
C LYS A 183 -1.43 -5.37 5.26
N GLU A 184 -0.61 -5.88 6.18
CA GLU A 184 -0.78 -7.23 6.73
C GLU A 184 -2.09 -7.33 7.52
N LYS A 185 -2.37 -6.33 8.37
CA LYS A 185 -3.67 -6.20 9.04
C LYS A 185 -4.80 -5.95 8.04
N TYR A 186 -4.64 -5.07 7.05
CA TYR A 186 -5.67 -4.81 6.05
C TYR A 186 -6.04 -6.09 5.31
N ASN A 187 -5.09 -6.83 4.74
CA ASN A 187 -5.38 -8.07 4.01
C ASN A 187 -6.11 -9.10 4.91
N LYS A 188 -5.60 -9.31 6.14
CA LYS A 188 -6.22 -10.22 7.12
C LYS A 188 -7.62 -9.80 7.53
N ILE A 189 -7.85 -8.50 7.66
CA ILE A 189 -9.16 -7.96 8.05
C ILE A 189 -10.07 -7.91 6.80
N THR A 190 -9.60 -7.60 5.59
CA THR A 190 -10.40 -7.46 4.35
C THR A 190 -10.97 -8.76 3.84
N ASP A 191 -10.28 -9.87 4.04
CA ASP A 191 -10.74 -11.18 3.61
C ASP A 191 -11.99 -11.62 4.40
N ASN A 192 -12.14 -11.16 5.65
CA ASN A 192 -13.34 -11.42 6.48
C ASN A 192 -14.24 -10.18 6.71
N LEU A 193 -13.81 -8.98 6.32
CA LEU A 193 -14.52 -7.72 6.61
C LEU A 193 -15.83 -7.58 5.84
N PHE A 194 -15.95 -8.19 4.66
CA PHE A 194 -17.21 -8.13 3.92
C PHE A 194 -18.36 -8.58 4.82
N PHE A 195 -18.18 -9.70 5.53
CA PHE A 195 -19.15 -10.16 6.52
C PHE A 195 -19.12 -9.32 7.81
N ALA A 196 -17.95 -8.97 8.35
CA ALA A 196 -17.87 -8.25 9.62
C ALA A 196 -18.35 -6.78 9.58
N THR A 197 -18.38 -6.12 8.42
CA THR A 197 -18.95 -4.76 8.26
C THR A 197 -20.35 -4.76 7.67
N ILE A 198 -20.64 -5.58 6.66
CA ILE A 198 -21.96 -5.56 6.02
C ILE A 198 -23.01 -6.21 6.91
N VAL A 199 -22.67 -7.26 7.67
CA VAL A 199 -23.66 -7.96 8.51
C VAL A 199 -24.16 -7.06 9.66
N PRO A 200 -23.31 -6.44 10.51
CA PRO A 200 -23.81 -5.55 11.57
C PRO A 200 -24.51 -4.32 11.01
N MET A 201 -24.04 -3.79 9.89
CA MET A 201 -24.65 -2.66 9.22
C MET A 201 -26.02 -3.00 8.63
N PHE A 202 -26.17 -4.19 8.05
CA PHE A 202 -27.45 -4.71 7.60
C PHE A 202 -28.43 -4.78 8.77
N PHE A 203 -28.01 -5.27 9.95
CA PHE A 203 -28.85 -5.28 11.14
C PHE A 203 -29.21 -3.87 11.65
N ILE A 204 -28.31 -2.89 11.56
CA ILE A 204 -28.60 -1.48 11.90
C ILE A 204 -29.63 -0.89 10.93
N VAL A 205 -29.45 -1.11 9.62
CA VAL A 205 -30.39 -0.63 8.58
C VAL A 205 -31.74 -1.33 8.69
N LEU A 206 -31.77 -2.62 9.01
CA LEU A 206 -32.99 -3.38 9.21
C LEU A 206 -33.71 -2.92 10.48
N GLY A 207 -32.98 -2.67 11.57
CA GLY A 207 -33.52 -2.09 12.81
C GLY A 207 -34.12 -0.69 12.60
N LEU A 208 -33.43 0.19 11.87
CA LEU A 208 -33.96 1.52 11.53
C LEU A 208 -35.08 1.45 10.48
N GLY A 209 -35.04 0.49 9.57
CA GLY A 209 -36.08 0.24 8.57
C GLY A 209 -37.40 -0.24 9.19
N LEU A 210 -37.35 -0.87 10.36
CA LEU A 210 -38.53 -1.29 11.13
C LEU A 210 -39.15 -0.15 11.94
N THR A 211 -38.39 0.88 12.34
CA THR A 211 -38.94 2.01 13.12
C THR A 211 -39.68 3.03 12.24
N ILE A 212 -39.30 3.16 10.96
CA ILE A 212 -39.95 4.05 9.98
C ILE A 212 -41.44 3.70 9.74
N PRO A 213 -41.85 2.46 9.43
CA PRO A 213 -43.25 2.12 9.20
C PRO A 213 -44.11 2.23 10.47
N VAL A 214 -43.53 2.01 11.66
CA VAL A 214 -44.22 2.24 12.94
C VAL A 214 -44.53 3.73 13.11
N ALA A 215 -43.54 4.60 12.90
CA ALA A 215 -43.73 6.05 12.94
C ALA A 215 -44.73 6.52 11.86
N GLN A 216 -44.67 5.97 10.64
CA GLN A 216 -45.61 6.32 9.56
C GLN A 216 -47.05 5.90 9.87
N ASN A 217 -47.26 4.71 10.42
CA ASN A 217 -48.59 4.23 10.82
C ASN A 217 -49.19 5.09 11.94
N GLU A 218 -48.37 5.47 12.93
CA GLU A 218 -48.79 6.37 14.00
C GLU A 218 -49.13 7.78 13.46
N THR A 219 -48.31 8.29 12.54
CA THR A 219 -48.56 9.57 11.85
C THR A 219 -49.85 9.53 11.02
N GLN A 220 -50.16 8.40 10.38
CA GLN A 220 -51.41 8.21 9.63
C GLN A 220 -52.64 8.16 10.55
N ARG A 221 -52.55 7.47 11.70
CA ARG A 221 -53.61 7.46 12.71
C ARG A 221 -53.88 8.87 13.25
N LEU A 222 -52.82 9.60 13.62
CA LEU A 222 -52.94 10.99 14.07
C LEU A 222 -53.54 11.90 13.00
N ARG A 223 -53.21 11.71 11.71
CA ARG A 223 -53.86 12.43 10.60
C ARG A 223 -55.34 12.09 10.47
N GLN A 224 -55.73 10.83 10.63
CA GLN A 224 -57.13 10.42 10.60
C GLN A 224 -57.92 11.03 11.76
N ASP A 225 -57.36 11.05 12.97
CA ASP A 225 -57.96 11.70 14.13
C ASP A 225 -58.15 13.21 13.90
N LEU A 226 -57.18 13.86 13.26
CA LEU A 226 -57.25 15.29 12.92
C LEU A 226 -58.34 15.58 11.88
N VAL A 227 -58.49 14.71 10.87
CA VAL A 227 -59.56 14.81 9.86
C VAL A 227 -60.94 14.60 10.48
N GLN A 228 -61.10 13.56 11.32
CA GLN A 228 -62.35 13.31 12.03
C GLN A 228 -62.72 14.46 12.97
N TYR A 229 -61.74 15.07 13.61
CA TYR A 229 -61.93 16.26 14.42
C TYR A 229 -62.38 17.46 13.59
N ASN A 230 -61.71 17.76 12.47
CA ASN A 230 -62.08 18.87 11.59
C ASN A 230 -63.49 18.69 11.00
N LEU A 231 -63.90 17.46 10.70
CA LEU A 231 -65.27 17.13 10.28
C LEU A 231 -66.27 17.36 11.42
N LYS A 232 -65.94 16.97 12.66
CA LYS A 232 -66.80 17.19 13.83
C LYS A 232 -66.93 18.67 14.19
N GLN A 233 -65.88 19.46 13.99
CA GLN A 233 -65.91 20.92 14.13
C GLN A 233 -66.77 21.58 13.05
N ASN A 234 -66.57 21.22 11.78
CA ASN A 234 -67.42 21.73 10.69
C ASN A 234 -68.90 21.38 10.90
N TYR A 235 -69.20 20.16 11.35
CA TYR A 235 -70.56 19.75 11.68
C TYR A 235 -71.13 20.53 12.89
N LYS A 236 -70.32 20.80 13.92
CA LYS A 236 -70.72 21.64 15.07
C LYS A 236 -70.88 23.12 14.69
N ASP A 237 -70.06 23.65 13.80
CA ASP A 237 -70.18 25.02 13.30
C ASP A 237 -71.45 25.18 12.45
N ASP A 238 -71.78 24.21 11.60
CA ASP A 238 -73.05 24.19 10.87
C ASP A 238 -74.25 23.99 11.80
N LEU A 239 -74.14 23.11 12.81
CA LEU A 239 -75.17 22.93 13.82
C LEU A 239 -75.35 24.21 14.67
N SER A 240 -74.28 24.92 15.02
CA SER A 240 -74.34 26.16 15.80
C SER A 240 -74.85 27.36 14.98
N LYS A 241 -74.69 27.36 13.66
CA LYS A 241 -75.37 28.31 12.77
C LYS A 241 -76.88 28.05 12.71
N VAL A 242 -77.30 26.78 12.74
CA VAL A 242 -78.72 26.38 12.79
C VAL A 242 -79.32 26.57 14.19
N VAL A 243 -78.55 26.30 15.24
CA VAL A 243 -78.91 26.41 16.66
C VAL A 243 -78.57 27.79 17.22
N GLY A 244 -78.03 28.73 16.43
CA GLY A 244 -77.77 30.14 16.79
C GLY A 244 -79.02 30.94 17.20
N LEU A 245 -80.18 30.28 17.29
CA LEU A 245 -81.39 30.72 17.96
C LEU A 245 -81.47 30.34 19.46
N LEU A 246 -80.57 29.49 20.00
CA LEU A 246 -80.55 29.06 21.40
C LEU A 246 -79.11 28.96 21.95
N ASN A 247 -78.91 29.62 23.10
CA ASN A 247 -77.65 29.84 23.81
C ASN A 247 -76.71 28.61 23.91
N ILE A 248 -75.54 28.71 23.27
CA ILE A 248 -74.41 27.79 23.49
C ILE A 248 -73.83 28.08 24.88
N THR A 249 -73.74 27.04 25.71
CA THR A 249 -73.32 27.16 27.11
C THR A 249 -71.81 27.39 27.22
N THR A 250 -71.36 28.06 28.27
CA THR A 250 -69.94 28.37 28.52
C THR A 250 -69.05 27.11 28.60
N LEU A 251 -69.63 25.97 28.98
CA LEU A 251 -68.96 24.66 29.01
C LEU A 251 -68.50 24.20 27.61
N GLU A 252 -69.34 24.44 26.58
CA GLU A 252 -69.05 24.04 25.20
C GLU A 252 -67.92 24.86 24.59
N ARG A 253 -67.79 26.14 24.98
CA ARG A 253 -66.66 27.00 24.55
C ARG A 253 -65.33 26.59 25.18
N SER A 254 -65.31 26.11 26.43
CA SER A 254 -64.07 25.60 27.05
C SER A 254 -63.59 24.31 26.39
N GLU A 255 -64.50 23.37 26.09
CA GLU A 255 -64.16 22.14 25.38
C GLU A 255 -63.61 22.44 23.97
N LEU A 256 -64.19 23.39 23.25
CA LEU A 256 -63.72 23.82 21.93
C LEU A 256 -62.31 24.41 21.96
N LYS A 257 -61.98 25.17 23.01
CA LYS A 257 -60.63 25.76 23.19
C LYS A 257 -59.59 24.70 23.54
N GLU A 258 -59.93 23.75 24.40
CA GLU A 258 -59.08 22.62 24.80
C GLU A 258 -58.79 21.67 23.62
N LEU A 259 -59.81 21.43 22.79
CA LEU A 259 -59.68 20.64 21.57
C LEU A 259 -58.82 21.36 20.51
N GLY A 260 -58.94 22.67 20.36
CA GLY A 260 -58.10 23.46 19.46
C GLY A 260 -56.62 23.48 19.85
N THR A 261 -56.30 23.49 21.15
CA THR A 261 -54.93 23.35 21.64
C THR A 261 -54.37 21.95 21.37
N LYS A 262 -55.15 20.90 21.62
CA LYS A 262 -54.77 19.51 21.35
C LYS A 262 -54.48 19.26 19.87
N ASN A 263 -55.21 19.93 18.97
CA ASN A 263 -55.01 19.81 17.53
C ASN A 263 -53.69 20.42 17.05
N LYS A 264 -53.33 21.61 17.55
CA LYS A 264 -52.02 22.23 17.26
C LYS A 264 -50.87 21.38 17.78
N GLU A 265 -51.06 20.69 18.91
CA GLU A 265 -50.07 19.74 19.42
C GLU A 265 -49.91 18.52 18.49
N ILE A 266 -51.01 17.96 17.97
CA ILE A 266 -50.97 16.83 17.03
C ILE A 266 -50.30 17.22 15.70
N GLU A 267 -50.59 18.39 15.15
CA GLU A 267 -49.91 18.90 13.93
C GLU A 267 -48.39 19.03 14.15
N LYS A 268 -47.97 19.58 15.31
CA LYS A 268 -46.55 19.66 15.68
C LYS A 268 -45.89 18.28 15.82
N ILE A 269 -46.58 17.30 16.39
CA ILE A 269 -46.09 15.92 16.51
C ILE A 269 -45.90 15.28 15.14
N ILE A 270 -46.86 15.48 14.22
CA ILE A 270 -46.78 14.97 12.84
C ILE A 270 -45.59 15.58 12.10
N GLU A 271 -45.39 16.89 12.19
CA GLU A 271 -44.27 17.58 11.53
C GLU A 271 -42.91 17.12 12.10
N LYS A 272 -42.82 16.95 13.42
CA LYS A 272 -41.63 16.42 14.10
C LYS A 272 -41.30 15.00 13.66
N ASN A 273 -42.30 14.12 13.56
CA ASN A 273 -42.11 12.74 13.14
C ASN A 273 -41.64 12.63 11.67
N LEU A 274 -42.18 13.46 10.77
CA LEU A 274 -41.73 13.49 9.37
C LEU A 274 -40.27 13.94 9.22
N LYS A 275 -39.86 14.97 9.97
CA LYS A 275 -38.45 15.44 10.01
C LYS A 275 -37.51 14.35 10.56
N ASN A 276 -37.92 13.63 11.61
CA ASN A 276 -37.14 12.52 12.17
C ASN A 276 -36.96 11.35 11.20
N VAL A 277 -37.99 11.00 10.43
CA VAL A 277 -37.90 9.94 9.41
C VAL A 277 -36.91 10.31 8.31
N ALA A 278 -36.97 11.55 7.79
CA ALA A 278 -36.01 12.02 6.79
C ALA A 278 -34.56 12.01 7.33
N LEU A 279 -34.37 12.37 8.60
CA LEU A 279 -33.07 12.36 9.28
C LEU A 279 -32.51 10.94 9.40
N HIS A 280 -33.32 9.96 9.81
CA HIS A 280 -32.89 8.57 9.87
C HIS A 280 -32.51 8.01 8.50
N LEU A 281 -33.26 8.35 7.44
CA LEU A 281 -32.99 7.93 6.07
C LEU A 281 -31.67 8.49 5.53
N THR A 282 -31.39 9.77 5.77
CA THR A 282 -30.11 10.39 5.39
C THR A 282 -28.92 9.81 6.15
N LEU A 283 -29.07 9.53 7.45
CA LEU A 283 -28.02 8.92 8.27
C LEU A 283 -27.71 7.49 7.82
N ILE A 284 -28.73 6.71 7.43
CA ILE A 284 -28.57 5.36 6.85
C ILE A 284 -27.77 5.41 5.54
N VAL A 285 -28.13 6.33 4.64
CA VAL A 285 -27.44 6.49 3.35
C VAL A 285 -25.98 6.91 3.56
N LEU A 286 -25.74 7.85 4.47
CA LEU A 286 -24.38 8.31 4.79
C LEU A 286 -23.53 7.19 5.40
N LEU A 287 -24.12 6.42 6.33
CA LEU A 287 -23.48 5.24 6.90
C LEU A 287 -23.09 4.26 5.80
N PHE A 288 -23.92 4.02 4.78
CA PHE A 288 -23.63 3.06 3.70
C PHE A 288 -22.52 3.50 2.75
N ILE A 289 -22.47 4.79 2.40
CA ILE A 289 -21.54 5.32 1.40
C ILE A 289 -20.12 5.46 1.98
N ILE A 290 -19.98 5.92 3.23
CA ILE A 290 -18.68 6.24 3.83
C ILE A 290 -17.73 5.03 3.86
N PRO A 291 -18.10 3.83 4.36
CA PRO A 291 -17.23 2.66 4.40
C PRO A 291 -16.80 2.20 3.00
N PHE A 292 -17.66 2.34 1.99
CA PHE A 292 -17.33 1.96 0.63
C PHE A 292 -16.27 2.90 0.04
N VAL A 293 -16.43 4.22 0.23
CA VAL A 293 -15.44 5.21 -0.20
C VAL A 293 -14.12 5.03 0.55
N VAL A 294 -14.18 4.86 1.88
CA VAL A 294 -12.99 4.62 2.72
C VAL A 294 -12.27 3.34 2.29
N ARG A 295 -12.99 2.23 2.05
CA ARG A 295 -12.39 0.99 1.55
C ARG A 295 -11.72 1.19 0.19
N LYS A 296 -12.42 1.83 -0.75
CA LYS A 296 -11.86 2.08 -2.10
C LYS A 296 -10.61 2.96 -2.01
N TYR A 297 -10.61 3.95 -1.13
CA TYR A 297 -9.48 4.82 -0.84
C TYR A 297 -8.31 4.05 -0.22
N ILE A 298 -8.55 3.24 0.81
CA ILE A 298 -7.51 2.42 1.45
C ILE A 298 -6.90 1.45 0.45
N LYS A 299 -7.73 0.75 -0.35
CA LYS A 299 -7.25 -0.15 -1.41
C LYS A 299 -6.38 0.60 -2.43
N TYR A 300 -6.84 1.76 -2.89
CA TYR A 300 -6.09 2.60 -3.82
C TYR A 300 -4.74 3.03 -3.22
N SER A 301 -4.74 3.51 -1.98
CA SER A 301 -3.51 3.92 -1.27
C SER A 301 -2.55 2.74 -1.09
N ILE A 302 -3.04 1.59 -0.64
CA ILE A 302 -2.24 0.38 -0.46
C ILE A 302 -1.60 -0.04 -1.79
N ASN A 303 -2.36 -0.09 -2.88
CA ASN A 303 -1.82 -0.50 -4.18
C ASN A 303 -0.82 0.54 -4.72
N TYR A 304 -1.12 1.83 -4.64
CA TYR A 304 -0.23 2.88 -5.16
C TYR A 304 1.15 2.91 -4.46
N PHE A 305 1.21 2.59 -3.17
CA PHE A 305 2.43 2.64 -2.36
C PHE A 305 3.12 1.29 -2.10
N ASN A 306 2.67 0.19 -2.72
CA ASN A 306 3.25 -1.14 -2.49
C ASN A 306 3.89 -1.77 -3.72
N HIS A 307 4.10 -1.02 -4.81
CA HIS A 307 4.67 -1.55 -6.05
C HIS A 307 5.86 -0.72 -6.58
N LYS A 308 6.52 0.06 -5.71
CA LYS A 308 7.65 0.90 -6.13
C LYS A 308 8.91 0.48 -5.41
N SER A 309 9.87 0.00 -6.19
CA SER A 309 11.27 -0.08 -5.79
C SER A 309 12.04 1.12 -6.30
N PHE A 310 13.16 1.39 -5.64
CA PHE A 310 14.01 2.52 -5.98
C PHE A 310 15.47 2.09 -6.01
N ILE A 311 16.15 2.46 -7.08
CA ILE A 311 17.58 2.31 -7.23
C ILE A 311 18.19 3.71 -7.15
N LEU A 312 18.91 3.97 -6.07
CA LEU A 312 19.39 5.30 -5.67
C LEU A 312 20.83 5.53 -6.14
N VAL A 313 20.98 5.77 -7.44
CA VAL A 313 22.28 6.01 -8.08
C VAL A 313 22.60 7.49 -8.23
N ASN A 314 21.57 8.32 -8.38
CA ASN A 314 21.72 9.76 -8.66
C ASN A 314 20.77 10.61 -7.80
N ASN A 315 21.02 11.92 -7.76
CA ASN A 315 20.18 12.86 -7.02
C ASN A 315 18.72 12.89 -7.49
N TYR A 316 18.47 12.56 -8.76
CA TYR A 316 17.12 12.53 -9.32
C TYR A 316 16.28 11.41 -8.69
N SER A 317 16.81 10.19 -8.64
CA SER A 317 16.17 9.03 -7.99
C SER A 317 15.92 9.26 -6.49
N GLN A 318 16.87 9.91 -5.79
CA GLN A 318 16.69 10.33 -4.39
C GLN A 318 15.54 11.32 -4.21
N ARG A 319 15.44 12.35 -5.08
CA ARG A 319 14.32 13.30 -5.06
C ARG A 319 12.99 12.61 -5.35
N LYS A 320 12.96 11.64 -6.26
CA LYS A 320 11.77 10.85 -6.61
C LYS A 320 11.32 9.98 -5.42
N LEU A 321 12.26 9.36 -4.70
CA LEU A 321 11.97 8.67 -3.45
C LEU A 321 11.43 9.60 -2.37
N GLN A 322 12.02 10.80 -2.21
CA GLN A 322 11.53 11.76 -1.23
C GLN A 322 10.11 12.24 -1.56
N LYS A 323 9.86 12.61 -2.82
CA LYS A 323 8.52 12.96 -3.31
C LYS A 323 7.53 11.82 -3.07
N TYR A 324 7.94 10.58 -3.31
CA TYR A 324 7.12 9.41 -3.04
C TYR A 324 6.78 9.25 -1.55
N LYS A 325 7.75 9.46 -0.65
CA LYS A 325 7.51 9.46 0.81
C LYS A 325 6.56 10.59 1.22
N ASP A 326 6.74 11.78 0.66
CA ASP A 326 5.89 12.95 0.92
C ASP A 326 4.46 12.70 0.45
N ASP A 327 4.28 12.20 -0.78
CA ASP A 327 2.97 11.86 -1.33
C ASP A 327 2.29 10.75 -0.50
N LYS A 328 3.06 9.76 -0.03
CA LYS A 328 2.57 8.72 0.90
C LYS A 328 2.07 9.30 2.20
N SER A 329 2.82 10.23 2.79
CA SER A 329 2.43 10.89 4.03
C SER A 329 1.16 11.74 3.84
N LYS A 330 1.06 12.48 2.72
CA LYS A 330 -0.10 13.31 2.39
C LYS A 330 -1.35 12.47 2.19
N ILE A 331 -1.27 11.38 1.42
CA ILE A 331 -2.42 10.49 1.22
C ILE A 331 -2.84 9.83 2.54
N THR A 332 -1.90 9.45 3.38
CA THR A 332 -2.22 8.91 4.72
C THR A 332 -2.91 9.97 5.59
N TYR A 333 -2.39 11.21 5.59
CA TYR A 333 -2.95 12.34 6.34
C TYR A 333 -4.35 12.74 5.85
N ILE A 334 -4.57 12.82 4.54
CA ILE A 334 -5.88 13.10 3.94
C ILE A 334 -6.87 12.02 4.34
N GLY A 335 -6.48 10.74 4.26
CA GLY A 335 -7.33 9.63 4.67
C GLY A 335 -7.75 9.72 6.14
N PHE A 336 -6.79 10.02 7.03
CA PHE A 336 -7.05 10.22 8.45
C PHE A 336 -7.95 11.46 8.71
N THR A 337 -7.70 12.56 8.01
CA THR A 337 -8.48 13.80 8.14
C THR A 337 -9.91 13.60 7.66
N VAL A 338 -10.13 12.91 6.54
CA VAL A 338 -11.48 12.56 6.05
C VAL A 338 -12.20 11.67 7.06
N PHE A 339 -11.50 10.73 7.69
CA PHE A 339 -12.08 9.87 8.73
C PHE A 339 -12.49 10.68 9.97
N VAL A 340 -11.59 11.51 10.51
CA VAL A 340 -11.89 12.35 11.70
C VAL A 340 -12.97 13.37 11.41
N THR A 341 -12.89 14.07 10.27
CA THR A 341 -13.92 15.04 9.87
C THR A 341 -15.28 14.37 9.73
N SER A 342 -15.37 13.17 9.11
CA SER A 342 -16.62 12.41 9.03
C SER A 342 -17.23 12.10 10.40
N ILE A 343 -16.42 11.71 11.39
CA ILE A 343 -16.88 11.47 12.76
C ILE A 343 -17.36 12.78 13.40
N THR A 344 -16.56 13.85 13.32
CA THR A 344 -16.91 15.14 13.92
C THR A 344 -18.16 15.75 13.32
N PHE A 345 -18.35 15.68 11.99
CA PHE A 345 -19.57 16.13 11.32
C PHE A 345 -20.79 15.30 11.74
N SER A 346 -20.62 13.99 11.97
CA SER A 346 -21.71 13.14 12.46
C SER A 346 -22.13 13.54 13.89
N ILE A 347 -21.17 13.85 14.76
CA ILE A 347 -21.43 14.32 16.13
C ILE A 347 -22.04 15.73 16.10
N LEU A 348 -21.46 16.65 15.33
CA LEU A 348 -21.91 18.03 15.22
C LEU A 348 -23.32 18.11 14.64
N ALA A 349 -23.64 17.32 13.61
CA ALA A 349 -24.99 17.18 13.11
C ALA A 349 -25.95 16.73 14.22
N SER A 350 -25.60 15.67 14.95
CA SER A 350 -26.41 15.19 16.08
C SER A 350 -26.67 16.27 17.14
N VAL A 351 -25.66 17.09 17.47
CA VAL A 351 -25.79 18.19 18.44
C VAL A 351 -26.61 19.36 17.89
N ILE A 352 -26.33 19.84 16.67
CA ILE A 352 -27.06 20.93 16.02
C ILE A 352 -28.54 20.57 15.91
N PHE A 353 -28.85 19.33 15.53
CA PHE A 353 -30.23 18.87 15.43
C PHE A 353 -30.93 18.81 16.79
N LYS A 354 -30.26 18.34 17.86
CA LYS A 354 -30.81 18.40 19.22
C LYS A 354 -31.11 19.82 19.69
N VAL A 355 -30.25 20.78 19.34
CA VAL A 355 -30.44 22.20 19.68
C VAL A 355 -31.58 22.81 18.85
N LEU A 356 -31.71 22.46 17.57
CA LEU A 356 -32.84 22.89 16.74
C LEU A 356 -34.17 22.35 17.27
N ASP A 357 -34.21 21.08 17.68
CA ASP A 357 -35.39 20.48 18.31
C ASP A 357 -35.78 21.18 19.61
N ALA A 358 -34.81 21.70 20.37
CA ALA A 358 -35.05 22.44 21.61
C ALA A 358 -35.50 23.89 21.35
N LEU A 359 -35.14 24.50 20.22
CA LEU A 359 -35.52 25.87 19.84
C LEU A 359 -36.87 25.97 19.13
N VAL A 360 -37.46 24.85 18.69
CA VAL A 360 -38.78 24.78 18.03
C VAL A 360 -39.93 24.55 19.05
N PHE A 361 -39.61 24.38 20.34
CA PHE A 361 -40.55 24.53 21.46
C PHE A 361 -40.63 25.99 21.90
#